data_AF-A0A348NRJ2-F1
#
_entry.id   AF-A0A348NRJ2-F1
#
_cell.length_a   1.000
_cell.length_b   1.000
_cell.length_c   1.000
_cell.angle_alpha   90.00
_cell.angle_beta   90.00
_cell.angle_gamma   90.00
#
_symmetry.space_group_name_H-M   'P 1'
#
loop_
_entity.id
_entity.type
_entity.pdbx_description
1 polymer ?
#
loop_
_entity_poly.entity_id
_entity_poly.type
_entity_poly.pdbx_seq_one_letter_code
_entity_poly.pdbx_strand_id
1 'polypeptide(L)'
;CVECAQACTACADACLSEEMVAELTKCIRTNLDCADLCAVTARVLSRHTGYDANITRAAVEACRSACKACADECERHADMHEHCRVCAESCRRCEQACEELLRSL
;
A
#
# COMPACT_ATOMS: atom_id res chain seq x y z
N CYS A 1 1.97 -1.44 7.43
CA CYS A 1 3.03 -1.47 6.40
C CYS A 1 3.41 -2.89 5.96
N VAL A 2 4.01 -3.75 6.81
CA VAL A 2 4.52 -5.07 6.36
C VAL A 2 3.43 -5.96 5.75
N GLU A 3 2.28 -6.09 6.41
CA GLU A 3 1.12 -6.84 5.89
C GLU A 3 0.63 -6.26 4.56
N CYS A 4 0.45 -4.94 4.48
CA CYS A 4 -0.01 -4.26 3.27
C CYS A 4 0.96 -4.45 2.10
N ALA A 5 2.27 -4.44 2.36
CA ALA A 5 3.26 -4.71 1.32
C ALA A 5 3.08 -6.11 0.74
N GLN A 6 2.90 -7.13 1.58
CA GLN A 6 2.65 -8.51 1.12
C GLN A 6 1.31 -8.63 0.40
N ALA A 7 0.24 -8.00 0.90
CA ALA A 7 -1.07 -8.01 0.25
C ALA A 7 -1.02 -7.39 -1.15
N CYS A 8 -0.33 -6.25 -1.30
CA CYS A 8 -0.16 -5.59 -2.60
C CYS A 8 0.67 -6.44 -3.56
N THR A 9 1.79 -7.02 -3.12
CA THR A 9 2.58 -7.94 -3.96
C THR A 9 1.76 -9.13 -4.43
N ALA A 10 0.98 -9.75 -3.54
CA ALA A 10 0.11 -10.87 -3.89
C ALA A 10 -1.01 -10.45 -4.86
N CYS A 11 -1.63 -9.29 -4.65
CA CYS A 11 -2.68 -8.78 -5.53
C CYS A 11 -2.15 -8.42 -6.92
N ALA A 12 -0.94 -7.85 -7.02
CA ALA A 12 -0.28 -7.61 -8.31
C ALA A 12 -0.09 -8.91 -9.11
N ASP A 13 0.44 -9.96 -8.47
CA ASP A 13 0.65 -11.27 -9.09
C ASP A 13 -0.69 -11.96 -9.46
N ALA A 14 -1.69 -11.86 -8.59
CA ALA A 14 -3.03 -12.37 -8.87
C ALA A 14 -3.65 -11.65 -10.07
N CYS A 15 -3.61 -10.31 -10.12
CA CYS A 15 -4.07 -9.53 -11.26
C CYS A 15 -3.33 -9.87 -12.57
N LEU A 16 -2.03 -10.18 -12.50
CA LEU A 16 -1.25 -10.62 -13.67
C LEU A 16 -1.72 -11.98 -14.21
N SER A 17 -2.36 -12.79 -13.38
CA SER A 17 -2.85 -14.12 -13.72
C SER A 17 -4.30 -14.13 -14.21
N GLU A 18 -5.00 -13.00 -14.16
CA GLU A 18 -6.39 -12.88 -14.64
C GLU A 18 -6.45 -12.80 -16.17
N GLU A 19 -7.49 -13.37 -16.77
CA GLU A 19 -7.69 -13.32 -18.23
C GLU A 19 -7.83 -11.87 -18.75
N MET A 20 -8.38 -10.98 -17.92
CA MET A 20 -8.59 -9.55 -18.23
C MET A 20 -7.42 -8.66 -17.78
N VAL A 21 -6.18 -9.18 -17.73
CA VAL A 21 -4.99 -8.44 -17.24
C VAL A 21 -4.81 -7.05 -17.86
N ALA A 22 -5.22 -6.85 -19.12
CA ALA A 22 -5.14 -5.54 -19.79
C ALA A 22 -5.91 -4.44 -19.05
N GLU A 23 -7.04 -4.79 -18.43
CA GLU A 23 -7.89 -3.88 -17.66
C GLU A 23 -7.35 -3.63 -16.24
N LEU A 24 -6.44 -4.50 -15.77
CA LEU A 24 -5.85 -4.46 -14.42
C LEU A 24 -4.46 -3.82 -14.38
N THR A 25 -3.92 -3.36 -15.52
CA THR A 25 -2.57 -2.79 -15.61
C THR A 25 -2.32 -1.64 -14.63
N LYS A 26 -3.31 -0.79 -14.40
CA LYS A 26 -3.22 0.28 -13.40
C LYS A 26 -3.20 -0.29 -11.97
N CYS A 27 -4.08 -1.24 -11.66
CA CYS A 27 -4.15 -1.93 -10.37
C CYS A 27 -2.81 -2.60 -10.03
N ILE A 28 -2.24 -3.35 -10.97
CA ILE A 28 -0.92 -3.99 -10.85
C ILE A 28 0.15 -2.95 -10.53
N ARG A 29 0.21 -1.85 -11.29
CA ARG A 29 1.20 -0.80 -11.07
C ARG A 29 1.06 -0.17 -9.69
N THR A 30 -0.15 0.22 -9.29
CA THR A 30 -0.38 0.84 -7.97
C THR A 30 -0.11 -0.13 -6.82
N ASN A 31 -0.38 -1.43 -7.00
CA ASN A 31 0.01 -2.46 -6.04
C ASN A 31 1.53 -2.52 -5.86
N LEU A 32 2.31 -2.53 -6.95
CA LEU A 32 3.77 -2.55 -6.89
C LEU A 32 4.33 -1.27 -6.22
N ASP A 33 3.83 -0.10 -6.60
CA ASP A 33 4.21 1.18 -5.98
C ASP A 33 3.90 1.18 -4.47
N CYS A 34 2.72 0.68 -4.08
CA CYS A 34 2.29 0.59 -2.68
C CYS A 34 3.13 -0.40 -1.88
N ALA A 35 3.48 -1.55 -2.47
CA ALA A 35 4.32 -2.56 -1.85
C ALA A 35 5.71 -2.01 -1.51
N ASP A 36 6.36 -1.34 -2.47
CA ASP A 36 7.69 -0.76 -2.29
C ASP A 36 7.70 0.34 -1.22
N LEU A 37 6.72 1.25 -1.27
CA LEU A 37 6.62 2.33 -0.29
C LEU A 37 6.27 1.82 1.11
N CYS A 38 5.40 0.81 1.23
CA CYS A 38 5.14 0.14 2.50
C CYS A 38 6.40 -0.53 3.07
N ALA A 39 7.16 -1.23 2.24
CA ALA A 39 8.39 -1.92 2.66
C ALA A 39 9.47 -0.93 3.13
N VAL A 40 9.70 0.14 2.37
CA VAL A 40 10.64 1.21 2.77
C VAL A 40 10.19 1.87 4.07
N THR A 41 8.91 2.22 4.19
CA THR A 41 8.38 2.90 5.37
C THR A 41 8.49 2.02 6.62
N ALA A 42 8.20 0.73 6.53
CA ALA A 42 8.40 -0.21 7.64
C ALA A 42 9.86 -0.23 8.13
N ARG A 43 10.82 -0.23 7.20
CA ARG A 43 12.26 -0.22 7.52
C ARG A 43 12.70 1.11 8.13
N VAL A 44 12.15 2.24 7.70
CA VAL A 44 12.44 3.56 8.28
C VAL A 44 11.89 3.63 9.71
N LEU A 45 10.61 3.30 9.90
CA LEU A 45 9.94 3.36 11.21
C LEU A 45 10.55 2.45 12.27
N SER A 46 11.23 1.37 11.86
CA SER A 46 11.86 0.42 12.77
C SER A 46 13.22 0.88 13.31
N ARG A 47 13.75 2.04 12.86
CA ARG A 47 15.07 2.55 13.29
C ARG A 47 14.90 3.73 14.24
N HIS A 48 15.32 3.55 15.49
CA HIS A 48 15.17 4.58 16.53
C HIS A 48 16.45 5.38 16.78
N THR A 49 17.62 4.84 16.42
CA THR A 49 18.92 5.50 16.63
C THR A 49 19.10 6.66 15.64
N GLY A 50 19.46 7.85 16.14
CA GLY A 50 19.68 9.03 15.28
C GLY A 50 18.41 9.50 14.60
N TYR A 51 17.28 9.43 15.30
CA TYR A 51 15.95 9.76 14.79
C TYR A 51 15.89 11.17 14.19
N ASP A 52 15.37 11.25 12.96
CA ASP A 52 15.00 12.49 12.27
C ASP A 52 13.49 12.45 11.96
N ALA A 53 12.76 13.38 12.57
CA ALA A 53 11.31 13.49 12.41
C ALA A 53 10.89 13.88 11.00
N ASN A 54 11.70 14.66 10.28
CA ASN A 54 11.38 15.10 8.92
C ASN A 54 11.48 13.93 7.94
N ILE A 55 12.50 13.08 8.09
CA ILE A 55 12.66 11.86 7.28
C ILE A 55 11.49 10.90 7.55
N THR A 56 11.14 10.73 8.83
CA THR A 56 10.03 9.87 9.23
C THR A 56 8.71 10.36 8.65
N ARG A 57 8.40 11.66 8.80
CA ARG A 57 7.19 12.28 8.26
C ARG A 57 7.09 12.08 6.75
N ALA A 58 8.17 12.38 6.00
CA ALA A 58 8.18 12.24 4.55
C ALA A 58 7.94 10.80 4.09
N ALA A 59 8.54 9.81 4.75
CA ALA A 59 8.32 8.40 4.43
C ALA A 59 6.86 7.98 4.68
N VAL A 60 6.28 8.38 5.82
CA VAL A 60 4.91 8.03 6.18
C VAL A 60 3.88 8.74 5.28
N GLU A 61 4.12 9.99 4.87
CA GLU A 61 3.27 10.71 3.91
C GLU A 61 3.25 10.03 2.54
N ALA A 62 4.42 9.59 2.06
CA ALA A 62 4.52 8.84 0.81
C ALA A 62 3.77 7.50 0.90
N CYS A 63 3.95 6.77 2.01
CA CYS A 63 3.26 5.51 2.26
C CYS A 63 1.74 5.68 2.29
N ARG A 64 1.24 6.68 3.02
CA ARG A 64 -0.18 7.00 3.11
C ARG A 64 -0.77 7.29 1.73
N SER A 65 -0.08 8.11 0.94
CA SER A 65 -0.52 8.50 -0.41
C SER A 65 -0.61 7.31 -1.34
N ALA A 66 0.36 6.39 -1.29
CA ALA A 66 0.34 5.16 -2.07
C ALA A 66 -0.74 4.18 -1.61
N CYS A 67 -0.91 4.00 -0.29
CA CYS A 67 -1.98 3.17 0.27
C CYS A 67 -3.36 3.68 -0.18
N LYS A 68 -3.58 5.00 -0.15
CA LYS A 68 -4.82 5.60 -0.64
C LYS A 68 -5.06 5.29 -2.13
N ALA A 69 -4.08 5.59 -2.98
CA ALA A 69 -4.20 5.38 -4.42
C ALA A 69 -4.42 3.90 -4.78
N CYS A 70 -3.75 3.00 -4.07
CA CYS A 70 -3.89 1.56 -4.25
C CYS A 70 -5.24 1.05 -3.77
N ALA A 71 -5.72 1.50 -2.60
CA ALA A 71 -7.06 1.17 -2.11
C ALA A 71 -8.13 1.62 -3.10
N ASP A 72 -8.08 2.89 -3.53
CA ASP A 72 -9.04 3.47 -4.47
C ASP A 72 -9.08 2.68 -5.80
N GLU A 73 -7.95 2.16 -6.27
CA GLU A 73 -7.90 1.35 -7.50
C GLU A 73 -8.37 -0.10 -7.26
N CYS A 74 -7.93 -0.76 -6.19
CA CYS A 74 -8.34 -2.14 -5.87
C CYS A 74 -9.85 -2.24 -5.58
N GLU A 75 -10.45 -1.22 -4.95
CA GLU A 75 -11.90 -1.17 -4.67
C GLU A 75 -12.75 -1.22 -5.95
N ARG A 76 -12.23 -0.71 -7.07
CA ARG A 76 -12.94 -0.75 -8.37
C ARG A 76 -13.08 -2.16 -8.93
N HIS A 77 -12.25 -3.08 -8.44
CA HIS A 77 -12.17 -4.47 -8.90
C HIS A 77 -12.67 -5.46 -7.83
N ALA A 78 -13.06 -4.97 -6.65
CA ALA A 78 -13.37 -5.79 -5.48
C ALA A 78 -14.60 -6.70 -5.64
N ASP A 79 -15.58 -6.30 -6.45
CA ASP A 79 -16.77 -7.13 -6.73
C ASP A 79 -16.47 -8.28 -7.71
N MET A 80 -15.40 -8.17 -8.50
CA MET A 80 -15.01 -9.15 -9.50
C MET A 80 -13.90 -10.08 -8.99
N HIS A 81 -12.97 -9.53 -8.20
CA HIS A 81 -11.76 -10.19 -7.77
C HIS A 81 -11.60 -10.10 -6.25
N GLU A 82 -11.77 -11.23 -5.57
CA GLU A 82 -11.64 -11.32 -4.10
C GLU A 82 -10.26 -10.88 -3.60
N HIS A 83 -9.21 -11.12 -4.38
CA HIS A 83 -7.86 -10.66 -4.05
C HIS A 83 -7.75 -9.12 -4.04
N CYS A 84 -8.44 -8.43 -4.94
CA CYS A 84 -8.54 -6.96 -4.94
C CYS A 84 -9.30 -6.46 -3.71
N ARG A 85 -10.39 -7.13 -3.30
CA ARG A 85 -11.14 -6.77 -2.08
C ARG A 85 -10.26 -6.86 -0.83
N VAL A 86 -9.55 -7.97 -0.65
CA VAL A 86 -8.62 -8.16 0.48
C VAL A 86 -7.49 -7.14 0.46
N CYS A 87 -6.94 -6.84 -0.72
CA CYS A 87 -5.88 -5.85 -0.88
C CYS A 87 -6.35 -4.43 -0.54
N ALA A 88 -7.54 -4.04 -1.00
CA ALA A 88 -8.15 -2.76 -0.67
C ALA A 88 -8.30 -2.57 0.85
N GLU A 89 -8.81 -3.57 1.55
CA GLU A 89 -8.95 -3.53 3.01
C GLU A 89 -7.60 -3.36 3.72
N SER A 90 -6.56 -4.08 3.27
CA SER A 90 -5.21 -3.94 3.82
C SER A 90 -4.64 -2.53 3.57
N CYS A 91 -4.84 -2.00 2.36
CA CYS A 91 -4.44 -0.64 2.01
C CYS A 91 -5.15 0.41 2.85
N ARG A 92 -6.47 0.30 3.08
CA ARG A 92 -7.23 1.22 3.94
C ARG A 92 -6.76 1.19 5.40
N ARG A 93 -6.51 0.00 5.96
CA ARG A 93 -5.93 -0.14 7.31
C ARG A 93 -4.55 0.54 7.39
N CYS A 94 -3.72 0.38 6.37
CA CYS A 94 -2.38 0.98 6.34
C CYS A 94 -2.43 2.51 6.11
N GLU A 95 -3.33 3.01 5.26
CA GLU A 95 -3.61 4.44 5.06
C GLU A 95 -4.00 5.09 6.39
N GLN A 96 -4.95 4.48 7.12
CA GLN A 96 -5.40 4.98 8.41
C GLN A 96 -4.29 4.99 9.46
N ALA A 97 -3.52 3.91 9.58
CA ALA A 97 -2.40 3.84 10.53
C ALA A 97 -1.32 4.89 10.23
N CYS A 98 -1.02 5.15 8.95
CA CYS A 98 -0.09 6.21 8.56
C CYS A 98 -0.63 7.61 8.91
N GLU A 99 -1.92 7.86 8.66
CA GLU A 99 -2.58 9.11 9.02
C GLU A 99 -2.56 9.35 10.54
N GLU A 100 -2.87 8.33 11.33
CA GLU A 100 -2.83 8.40 12.80
C GLU A 100 -1.42 8.71 13.31
N LEU A 101 -0.40 8.03 12.75
CA LEU A 101 0.99 8.31 13.09
C LEU A 101 1.37 9.75 12.74
N LEU A 102 1.05 10.24 11.55
CA LEU A 102 1.39 11.60 11.10
C LEU A 102 0.84 12.70 12.00
N ARG A 103 -0.33 12.48 12.62
CA ARG A 103 -0.95 13.40 13.59
C ARG A 103 -0.25 13.39 14.95
N SER A 104 0.51 12.33 15.25
CA SER A 104 1.24 12.17 16.51
C SER A 104 2.72 12.58 16.44
N LEU A 105 3.26 12.76 15.22
CA LEU A 105 4.61 13.26 14.95
C LEU A 105 4.68 14.79 15.04
#